data_AF-A0A2V6GNC5-F1
#
_entry.id   AF-A0A2V6GNC5-F1
#
_cell.length_a   1.000
_cell.length_b   1.000
_cell.length_c   1.000
_cell.angle_alpha   90.00
_cell.angle_beta   90.00
_cell.angle_gamma   90.00
#
_symmetry.space_group_name_H-M   'P 1'
#
loop_
_entity.id
_entity.type
_entity.pdbx_description
1 polymer ?
#
loop_
_entity_poly.entity_id
_entity_poly.type
_entity_poly.pdbx_seq_one_letter_code
_entity_poly.pdbx_strand_id
1 'polypeptide(L)'
;MQEPALDLVIAALKKIRETSDRLPRASRSSLTRLQRFIPNKAELLAPVRERVRVCTKCPHLACSRTQTVFGVGNPDAEIMFIGEAPGVEEDAQGEPFVGRAGQLLTKIIKAMGCAREDVYIANILKCRPDMPPGSFGNRVPTPLEMQTCRPYLVEQIDIIQPKILVALGAVAVEGLLGTRGTMRELRGRWHSYNGTPLMITYHPAYLLRNQSPSEKRKVWEDMLQVLERLERPITEKQRNYFL
;
A
#
# COMPACT_ATOMS: atom_id res chain seq x y z
N MET A 1 -21.59 11.93 8.30
CA MET A 1 -22.29 13.18 8.70
C MET A 1 -21.40 14.06 9.60
N GLN A 2 -20.19 14.42 9.15
CA GLN A 2 -19.26 15.32 9.87
C GLN A 2 -18.97 16.62 9.12
N GLU A 3 -19.52 16.78 7.90
CA GLU A 3 -19.31 17.94 7.01
C GLU A 3 -19.90 19.30 7.48
N PRO A 4 -20.99 19.40 8.29
CA PRO A 4 -21.60 20.71 8.55
C PRO A 4 -20.68 21.70 9.28
N ALA A 5 -19.82 21.20 10.17
CA ALA A 5 -18.98 22.05 11.01
C ALA A 5 -17.82 22.67 10.22
N LEU A 6 -17.22 21.92 9.29
CA LEU A 6 -16.09 22.41 8.50
C LEU A 6 -16.55 23.45 7.49
N ASP A 7 -17.71 23.23 6.85
CA ASP A 7 -18.29 24.19 5.91
C ASP A 7 -18.70 25.50 6.58
N LEU A 8 -19.23 25.44 7.81
CA LEU A 8 -19.52 26.61 8.62
C LEU A 8 -18.25 27.40 8.99
N VAL A 9 -17.16 26.70 9.33
CA VAL A 9 -15.87 27.33 9.63
C VAL A 9 -15.27 27.97 8.37
N ILE A 10 -15.32 27.30 7.22
CA ILE A 10 -14.85 27.84 5.94
C ILE A 10 -15.67 29.06 5.52
N ALA A 11 -16.99 29.00 5.64
CA ALA A 11 -17.87 30.13 5.33
C ALA A 11 -17.61 31.34 6.24
N ALA A 12 -17.41 31.10 7.54
CA ALA A 12 -17.04 32.14 8.49
C ALA A 12 -15.68 32.79 8.17
N LEU A 13 -14.66 31.98 7.83
CA LEU A 13 -13.34 32.47 7.47
C LEU A 13 -13.34 33.27 6.15
N LYS A 14 -14.13 32.86 5.16
CA LYS A 14 -14.34 33.62 3.91
C LYS A 14 -14.96 35.00 4.18
N LYS A 15 -15.99 35.04 5.02
CA LYS A 15 -16.67 36.29 5.39
C LYS A 15 -15.76 37.26 6.16
N ILE A 16 -14.85 36.74 7.00
CA ILE A 16 -13.83 37.54 7.70
C ILE A 16 -12.81 38.11 6.71
N ARG A 17 -12.41 37.34 5.68
CA ARG A 17 -11.49 37.80 4.63
C ARG A 17 -12.09 38.87 3.73
N GLU A 18 -13.40 38.83 3.50
CA GLU A 18 -14.12 39.85 2.71
C GLU A 18 -14.32 41.18 3.46
N THR A 19 -14.20 41.17 4.79
CA THR A 19 -14.46 42.34 5.66
C THR A 19 -13.21 42.92 6.31
N SER A 20 -12.03 42.33 6.08
CA SER A 20 -10.76 42.76 6.68
C SER A 20 -9.56 42.42 5.79
N ASP A 21 -8.74 43.42 5.46
CA ASP A 21 -7.44 43.25 4.76
C ASP A 21 -6.36 42.55 5.60
N ARG A 22 -6.61 42.30 6.89
CA ARG A 22 -5.72 41.52 7.74
C ARG A 22 -6.08 40.04 7.67
N LEU A 23 -5.08 39.21 7.35
CA LEU A 23 -5.18 37.75 7.47
C LEU A 23 -5.72 37.36 8.86
N PRO A 24 -6.74 36.48 8.95
CA PRO A 24 -7.24 36.03 10.25
C PRO A 24 -6.11 35.41 11.07
N ARG A 25 -5.79 36.03 12.21
CA ARG A 25 -4.78 35.54 13.14
C ARG A 25 -5.45 34.59 14.13
N ALA A 26 -5.27 33.29 13.92
CA ALA A 26 -5.57 32.31 14.97
C ALA A 26 -4.50 32.42 16.07
N SER A 27 -4.91 32.47 17.34
CA SER A 27 -3.95 32.40 18.44
C SER A 27 -3.23 31.06 18.38
N ARG A 28 -1.95 31.02 18.82
CA ARG A 28 -1.21 29.76 18.95
C ARG A 28 -2.00 28.74 19.78
N SER A 29 -2.68 29.19 20.84
CA SER A 29 -3.53 28.33 21.67
C SER A 29 -4.73 27.74 20.93
N SER A 30 -5.38 28.48 20.02
CA SER A 30 -6.48 27.96 19.19
C SER A 30 -5.97 26.99 18.12
N LEU A 31 -4.81 27.25 17.51
CA LEU A 31 -4.18 26.32 16.57
C LEU A 31 -3.78 25.01 17.25
N THR A 32 -3.17 25.08 18.44
CA THR A 32 -2.83 23.88 19.23
C THR A 32 -4.08 23.12 19.66
N ARG A 33 -5.18 23.82 19.96
CA ARG A 33 -6.46 23.19 20.29
C ARG A 33 -7.08 22.49 19.07
N LEU A 34 -7.04 23.10 17.89
CA LEU A 34 -7.52 22.49 16.63
C LEU A 34 -6.65 21.31 16.18
N GLN A 35 -5.33 21.38 16.36
CA GLN A 35 -4.41 20.27 16.07
C GLN A 35 -4.69 19.03 16.91
N ARG A 36 -5.17 19.20 18.16
CA ARG A 36 -5.61 18.07 19.00
C ARG A 36 -6.84 17.32 18.48
N PHE A 37 -7.59 17.90 17.54
CA PHE A 37 -8.79 17.30 16.97
C PHE A 37 -8.58 16.73 15.56
N ILE A 38 -7.39 16.90 14.96
CA ILE A 38 -7.09 16.25 13.68
C ILE A 38 -6.66 14.81 14.00
N PRO A 39 -7.46 13.79 13.64
CA PRO A 39 -7.09 12.41 13.89
C PRO A 39 -5.79 12.10 13.15
N ASN A 40 -4.88 11.38 13.80
CA ASN A 40 -3.69 10.90 13.14
C ASN A 40 -4.06 9.83 12.10
N LYS A 41 -3.13 9.50 11.18
CA LYS A 41 -3.41 8.53 10.11
C LYS A 41 -3.75 7.13 10.63
N ALA A 42 -3.21 6.72 11.78
CA ALA A 42 -3.57 5.44 12.40
C ALA A 42 -5.05 5.42 12.84
N GLU A 43 -5.53 6.51 13.44
CA GLU A 43 -6.92 6.71 13.82
C GLU A 43 -7.84 6.77 12.60
N LEU A 44 -7.39 7.35 11.49
CA LEU A 44 -8.12 7.34 10.21
C LEU A 44 -8.18 5.95 9.57
N LEU A 45 -7.13 5.13 9.71
CA LEU A 45 -7.10 3.75 9.18
C LEU A 45 -7.98 2.79 10.00
N ALA A 46 -8.19 3.04 11.30
CA ALA A 46 -8.96 2.19 12.19
C ALA A 46 -10.40 1.88 11.69
N PRO A 47 -11.23 2.87 11.29
CA PRO A 47 -12.56 2.58 10.75
C PRO A 47 -12.52 1.82 9.42
N VAL A 48 -11.49 2.01 8.59
CA VAL A 48 -11.31 1.23 7.34
C VAL A 48 -11.02 -0.23 7.67
N ARG A 49 -10.13 -0.46 8.65
CA ARG A 49 -9.80 -1.80 9.15
C ARG A 49 -11.05 -2.52 9.65
N GLU A 50 -11.92 -1.85 10.39
CA GLU A 50 -13.16 -2.45 10.88
C GLU A 50 -14.12 -2.81 9.74
N ARG A 51 -14.30 -1.93 8.74
CA ARG A 51 -15.09 -2.26 7.54
C ARG A 51 -14.53 -3.45 6.77
N VAL A 52 -13.20 -3.57 6.69
CA VAL A 52 -12.55 -4.73 6.08
C VAL A 52 -12.82 -5.99 6.89
N ARG A 53 -12.66 -5.94 8.22
CA ARG A 53 -12.84 -7.08 9.14
C ARG A 53 -14.19 -7.78 8.96
N VAL A 54 -15.26 -6.99 8.78
CA VAL A 54 -16.64 -7.50 8.64
C VAL A 54 -17.12 -7.60 7.19
N CYS A 55 -16.25 -7.35 6.21
CA CYS A 55 -16.65 -7.26 4.80
C CYS A 55 -17.17 -8.60 4.26
N THR A 56 -18.34 -8.58 3.61
CA THR A 56 -18.95 -9.74 2.93
C THR A 56 -19.27 -9.49 1.45
N LYS A 57 -18.71 -8.42 0.86
CA LYS A 57 -18.99 -8.02 -0.54
C LYS A 57 -18.69 -9.10 -1.59
N CYS A 58 -17.76 -10.02 -1.30
CA CYS A 58 -17.52 -11.23 -2.08
C CYS A 58 -17.93 -12.44 -1.22
N PRO A 59 -19.16 -12.96 -1.35
CA PRO A 59 -19.67 -14.01 -0.45
C PRO A 59 -18.81 -15.27 -0.43
N HIS A 60 -18.33 -15.73 -1.59
CA HIS A 60 -17.50 -16.93 -1.69
C HIS A 60 -16.16 -16.78 -0.95
N LEU A 61 -15.50 -15.63 -1.08
CA LEU A 61 -14.26 -15.35 -0.33
C LEU A 61 -14.52 -15.15 1.16
N ALA A 62 -15.66 -14.56 1.52
CA ALA A 62 -16.02 -14.34 2.91
C ALA A 62 -16.34 -15.64 3.65
N CYS A 63 -16.93 -16.61 2.96
CA CYS A 63 -17.20 -17.94 3.50
C CYS A 63 -15.94 -18.83 3.57
N SER A 64 -14.95 -18.61 2.70
CA SER A 64 -13.76 -19.48 2.61
C SER A 64 -12.56 -19.01 3.45
N ARG A 65 -12.44 -17.70 3.71
CA ARG A 65 -11.31 -17.15 4.46
C ARG A 65 -11.39 -17.54 5.93
N THR A 66 -10.22 -17.63 6.59
CA THR A 66 -10.16 -17.69 8.05
C THR A 66 -10.39 -16.29 8.63
N GLN A 67 -9.72 -15.29 8.08
CA GLN A 67 -9.86 -13.89 8.45
C GLN A 67 -9.41 -12.97 7.31
N THR A 68 -9.73 -11.69 7.44
CA THR A 68 -9.24 -10.68 6.48
C THR A 68 -7.82 -10.23 6.80
N VAL A 69 -7.07 -9.86 5.77
CA VAL A 69 -5.72 -9.32 5.88
C VAL A 69 -5.73 -7.87 5.37
N PHE A 70 -5.72 -6.92 6.30
CA PHE A 70 -5.93 -5.49 5.99
C PHE A 70 -4.70 -4.83 5.34
N GLY A 71 -3.59 -4.84 6.07
CA GLY A 71 -2.39 -4.06 5.80
C GLY A 71 -1.66 -3.78 7.11
N VAL A 72 -0.34 -3.70 7.09
CA VAL A 72 0.51 -3.51 8.27
C VAL A 72 1.65 -2.56 7.96
N GLY A 73 2.20 -1.93 9.01
CA GLY A 73 3.33 -1.02 8.92
C GLY A 73 3.01 0.41 9.35
N ASN A 74 3.93 1.33 9.07
CA ASN A 74 3.82 2.72 9.49
C ASN A 74 2.69 3.46 8.73
N PRO A 75 1.69 4.04 9.42
CA PRO A 75 0.67 4.90 8.81
C PRO A 75 1.22 6.15 8.11
N ASP A 76 2.44 6.56 8.44
CA ASP A 76 3.19 7.67 7.83
C ASP A 76 4.32 7.18 6.90
N ALA A 77 4.24 5.93 6.43
CA ALA A 77 5.27 5.36 5.56
C ALA A 77 5.47 6.15 4.26
N GLU A 78 6.73 6.44 3.93
CA GLU A 78 7.09 7.04 2.64
C GLU A 78 6.95 6.05 1.48
N ILE A 79 7.07 4.74 1.76
CA ILE A 79 6.97 3.66 0.78
C ILE A 79 5.81 2.75 1.15
N MET A 80 4.92 2.49 0.19
CA MET A 80 3.89 1.46 0.31
C MET A 80 4.09 0.35 -0.72
N PHE A 81 4.26 -0.88 -0.23
CA PHE A 81 4.34 -2.09 -1.06
C PHE A 81 2.96 -2.70 -1.22
N ILE A 82 2.61 -3.02 -2.47
CA ILE A 82 1.28 -3.53 -2.83
C ILE A 82 1.43 -4.85 -3.57
N GLY A 83 0.96 -5.92 -2.93
CA GLY A 83 0.87 -7.25 -3.52
C GLY A 83 -0.53 -7.59 -4.05
N GLU A 84 -0.71 -8.86 -4.41
CA GLU A 84 -1.90 -9.38 -5.06
C GLU A 84 -3.03 -9.69 -4.05
N ALA A 85 -2.83 -10.73 -3.24
CA ALA A 85 -3.81 -11.26 -2.32
C ALA A 85 -3.11 -12.04 -1.19
N PRO A 86 -3.79 -12.30 -0.06
CA PRO A 86 -3.29 -13.16 1.00
C PRO A 86 -3.09 -14.61 0.53
N GLY A 87 -2.01 -15.25 0.99
CA GLY A 87 -1.81 -16.69 0.92
C GLY A 87 -2.32 -17.41 2.18
N VAL A 88 -2.00 -18.69 2.32
CA VAL A 88 -2.48 -19.55 3.42
C VAL A 88 -1.99 -19.02 4.76
N GLU A 89 -0.71 -18.69 4.87
CA GLU A 89 -0.11 -18.20 6.11
C GLU A 89 -0.62 -16.81 6.47
N GLU A 90 -0.81 -15.93 5.47
CA GLU A 90 -1.40 -14.61 5.68
C GLU A 90 -2.86 -14.70 6.16
N ASP A 91 -3.66 -15.58 5.55
CA ASP A 91 -5.05 -15.83 5.96
C ASP A 91 -5.13 -16.36 7.39
N ALA A 92 -4.20 -17.24 7.79
CA ALA A 92 -4.14 -17.75 9.14
C ALA A 92 -3.72 -16.69 10.18
N GLN A 93 -2.80 -15.78 9.82
CA GLN A 93 -2.22 -14.80 10.76
C GLN A 93 -2.88 -13.42 10.74
N GLY A 94 -3.61 -13.06 9.68
CA GLY A 94 -4.22 -11.74 9.53
C GLY A 94 -3.25 -10.65 9.05
N GLU A 95 -2.01 -11.01 8.72
CA GLU A 95 -0.96 -10.09 8.29
C GLU A 95 -0.47 -10.41 6.87
N PRO A 96 -0.23 -9.40 6.02
CA PRO A 96 0.19 -9.63 4.63
C PRO A 96 1.67 -10.00 4.58
N PHE A 97 2.07 -10.83 3.62
CA PHE A 97 3.47 -11.18 3.39
C PHE A 97 4.19 -11.70 4.65
N VAL A 98 3.65 -12.76 5.27
CA VAL A 98 4.27 -13.49 6.39
C VAL A 98 4.85 -14.85 5.98
N GLY A 99 4.34 -15.43 4.88
CA GLY A 99 4.88 -16.65 4.30
C GLY A 99 6.23 -16.46 3.63
N ARG A 100 6.70 -17.47 2.88
CA ARG A 100 8.04 -17.46 2.24
C ARG A 100 8.28 -16.25 1.34
N ALA A 101 7.27 -15.84 0.56
CA ALA A 101 7.36 -14.67 -0.31
C ALA A 101 7.52 -13.39 0.52
N GLY A 102 6.83 -13.32 1.66
CA GLY A 102 6.92 -12.20 2.58
C GLY A 102 8.24 -12.12 3.34
N GLN A 103 8.82 -13.24 3.72
CA GLN A 103 10.18 -13.28 4.27
C GLN A 103 11.21 -12.74 3.27
N LEU A 104 11.06 -13.05 1.98
CA LEU A 104 11.92 -12.49 0.94
C LEU A 104 11.69 -10.98 0.78
N LEU A 105 10.44 -10.51 0.79
CA LEU A 105 10.14 -9.07 0.80
C LEU A 105 10.79 -8.36 1.98
N THR A 106 10.71 -8.93 3.19
CA THR A 106 11.37 -8.40 4.38
C THR A 106 12.89 -8.32 4.21
N LYS A 107 13.53 -9.30 3.56
CA LYS A 107 14.98 -9.25 3.25
C LYS A 107 15.31 -8.13 2.28
N ILE A 108 14.47 -7.91 1.26
CA ILE A 108 14.62 -6.80 0.30
C ILE A 108 14.51 -5.46 1.02
N ILE A 109 13.47 -5.26 1.83
CA ILE A 109 13.26 -4.03 2.62
C ILE A 109 14.46 -3.77 3.54
N LYS A 110 14.97 -4.80 4.22
CA LYS A 110 16.19 -4.69 5.04
C LYS A 110 17.42 -4.30 4.23
N ALA A 111 17.59 -4.86 3.03
CA ALA A 111 18.70 -4.50 2.15
C ALA A 111 18.61 -3.03 1.68
N MET A 112 17.40 -2.49 1.54
CA MET A 112 17.17 -1.06 1.27
C MET A 112 17.57 -0.14 2.43
N GLY A 113 17.88 -0.68 3.62
CA GLY A 113 18.15 0.09 4.83
C GLY A 113 16.90 0.50 5.59
N CYS A 114 15.76 -0.15 5.34
CA CYS A 114 14.51 0.07 6.06
C CYS A 114 14.21 -1.13 6.97
N ALA A 115 13.51 -0.89 8.08
CA ALA A 115 12.80 -1.93 8.79
C ALA A 115 11.44 -2.20 8.14
N ARG A 116 10.83 -3.35 8.44
CA ARG A 116 9.53 -3.73 7.85
C ARG A 116 8.40 -2.80 8.34
N GLU A 117 8.54 -2.36 9.57
CA GLU A 117 7.70 -1.44 10.30
C GLU A 117 7.80 0.00 9.77
N ASP A 118 8.89 0.38 9.09
CA ASP A 118 9.07 1.72 8.51
C ASP A 118 8.23 1.95 7.24
N VAL A 119 7.83 0.87 6.60
CA VAL A 119 7.07 0.88 5.33
C VAL A 119 5.66 0.40 5.58
N TYR A 120 4.75 0.62 4.63
CA TYR A 120 3.41 0.04 4.68
C TYR A 120 3.27 -1.08 3.66
N ILE A 121 2.67 -2.20 4.04
CA ILE A 121 2.50 -3.38 3.18
C ILE A 121 1.03 -3.74 3.14
N ALA A 122 0.47 -3.86 1.92
CA ALA A 122 -0.91 -4.25 1.69
C ALA A 122 -1.05 -5.09 0.41
N ASN A 123 -2.25 -5.62 0.18
CA ASN A 123 -2.62 -6.33 -1.04
C ASN A 123 -3.85 -5.67 -1.70
N ILE A 124 -4.06 -5.93 -3.00
CA ILE A 124 -5.31 -5.58 -3.71
C ILE A 124 -6.51 -6.23 -3.00
N LEU A 125 -6.47 -7.54 -2.79
CA LEU A 125 -7.49 -8.26 -2.03
C LEU A 125 -7.16 -8.27 -0.53
N LYS A 126 -8.21 -8.23 0.29
CA LYS A 126 -8.14 -8.40 1.75
C LYS A 126 -8.54 -9.80 2.23
N CYS A 127 -8.90 -10.70 1.33
CA CYS A 127 -9.26 -12.09 1.62
C CYS A 127 -8.44 -13.02 0.73
N ARG A 128 -8.01 -14.16 1.26
CA ARG A 128 -7.42 -15.20 0.43
C ARG A 128 -8.45 -15.72 -0.57
N PRO A 129 -8.11 -15.82 -1.87
CA PRO A 129 -8.96 -16.48 -2.87
C PRO A 129 -9.30 -17.92 -2.49
N ASP A 130 -10.57 -18.32 -2.65
CA ASP A 130 -11.01 -19.71 -2.49
C ASP A 130 -10.38 -20.61 -3.55
N MET A 131 -10.17 -21.89 -3.22
CA MET A 131 -9.57 -22.84 -4.15
C MET A 131 -10.64 -23.77 -4.72
N PRO A 132 -10.64 -24.06 -6.03
CA PRO A 132 -11.50 -25.08 -6.61
C PRO A 132 -11.39 -26.41 -5.84
N PRO A 133 -12.49 -27.15 -5.66
CA PRO A 133 -12.45 -28.46 -5.01
C PRO A 133 -11.37 -29.37 -5.61
N GLY A 134 -10.54 -29.97 -4.76
CA GLY A 134 -9.44 -30.85 -5.17
C GLY A 134 -8.15 -30.14 -5.61
N SER A 135 -8.09 -28.80 -5.53
CA SER A 135 -6.87 -28.03 -5.81
C SER A 135 -6.21 -27.47 -4.53
N PHE A 136 -4.90 -27.27 -4.58
CA PHE A 136 -4.09 -26.77 -3.46
C PHE A 136 -3.28 -25.55 -3.88
N GLY A 137 -2.92 -24.71 -2.90
CA GLY A 137 -2.12 -23.51 -3.13
C GLY A 137 -2.97 -22.25 -3.16
N ASN A 138 -2.58 -21.31 -4.03
CA ASN A 138 -3.24 -20.01 -4.16
C ASN A 138 -3.56 -19.76 -5.63
N ARG A 139 -4.82 -19.46 -5.94
CA ARG A 139 -5.23 -18.98 -7.26
C ARG A 139 -5.08 -17.47 -7.34
N VAL A 140 -5.00 -16.98 -8.57
CA VAL A 140 -5.03 -15.55 -8.88
C VAL A 140 -6.45 -15.02 -8.60
N PRO A 141 -6.61 -13.81 -8.03
CA PRO A 141 -7.90 -13.18 -7.88
C PRO A 141 -8.52 -12.83 -9.22
N THR A 142 -9.84 -12.89 -9.30
CA THR A 142 -10.56 -12.49 -10.52
C THR A 142 -10.59 -10.97 -10.64
N PRO A 143 -10.75 -10.41 -11.86
CA PRO A 143 -10.92 -8.96 -12.04
C PRO A 143 -12.08 -8.39 -11.21
N LEU A 144 -13.18 -9.13 -11.08
CA LEU A 144 -14.33 -8.73 -10.28
C LEU A 144 -14.00 -8.67 -8.78
N GLU A 145 -13.27 -9.66 -8.26
CA GLU A 145 -12.80 -9.64 -6.87
C GLU A 145 -11.88 -8.45 -6.61
N MET A 146 -10.92 -8.21 -7.51
CA MET A 146 -10.03 -7.06 -7.43
C MET A 146 -10.82 -5.76 -7.43
N GLN A 147 -11.72 -5.55 -8.39
CA GLN A 147 -12.53 -4.35 -8.49
C GLN A 147 -13.40 -4.13 -7.25
N THR A 148 -13.97 -5.20 -6.69
CA THR A 148 -14.82 -5.15 -5.50
C THR A 148 -14.03 -4.77 -4.24
N CYS A 149 -12.80 -5.27 -4.09
CA CYS A 149 -11.97 -5.06 -2.91
C CYS A 149 -11.11 -3.79 -2.98
N ARG A 150 -10.75 -3.34 -4.20
CA ARG A 150 -9.87 -2.20 -4.47
C ARG A 150 -10.21 -0.92 -3.70
N PRO A 151 -11.49 -0.53 -3.48
CA PRO A 151 -11.81 0.70 -2.75
C PRO A 151 -11.16 0.80 -1.35
N TYR A 152 -10.96 -0.32 -0.65
CA TYR A 152 -10.27 -0.30 0.64
C TYR A 152 -8.79 0.04 0.50
N LEU A 153 -8.12 -0.45 -0.54
CA LEU A 153 -6.72 -0.12 -0.82
C LEU A 153 -6.57 1.35 -1.24
N VAL A 154 -7.51 1.87 -2.04
CA VAL A 154 -7.54 3.28 -2.43
C VAL A 154 -7.60 4.16 -1.18
N GLU A 155 -8.54 3.87 -0.29
CA GLU A 155 -8.68 4.63 0.96
C GLU A 155 -7.43 4.51 1.86
N GLN A 156 -6.76 3.35 1.91
CA GLN A 156 -5.47 3.22 2.58
C GLN A 156 -4.41 4.14 1.96
N ILE A 157 -4.29 4.17 0.62
CA ILE A 157 -3.33 5.04 -0.09
C ILE A 157 -3.66 6.52 0.17
N ASP A 158 -4.93 6.90 0.13
CA ASP A 158 -5.38 8.28 0.32
C ASP A 158 -5.14 8.77 1.76
N ILE A 159 -5.27 7.90 2.76
CA ILE A 159 -4.96 8.23 4.16
C ILE A 159 -3.44 8.29 4.38
N ILE A 160 -2.70 7.29 3.90
CA ILE A 160 -1.25 7.17 4.14
C ILE A 160 -0.47 8.24 3.38
N GLN A 161 -0.91 8.56 2.16
CA GLN A 161 -0.24 9.45 1.22
C GLN A 161 1.26 9.14 1.07
N PRO A 162 1.62 7.90 0.68
CA PRO A 162 3.02 7.52 0.55
C PRO A 162 3.68 8.34 -0.56
N LYS A 163 4.98 8.61 -0.43
CA LYS A 163 5.76 9.30 -1.47
C LYS A 163 5.98 8.40 -2.68
N ILE A 164 6.06 7.08 -2.48
CA ILE A 164 6.26 6.08 -3.54
C ILE A 164 5.39 4.85 -3.29
N LEU A 165 4.75 4.37 -4.35
CA LEU A 165 4.13 3.04 -4.40
C LEU A 165 5.07 2.04 -5.08
N VAL A 166 5.07 0.81 -4.59
CA VAL A 166 5.76 -0.32 -5.22
C VAL A 166 4.76 -1.44 -5.48
N ALA A 167 4.42 -1.67 -6.75
CA ALA A 167 3.55 -2.77 -7.16
C ALA A 167 4.36 -4.06 -7.39
N LEU A 168 3.97 -5.12 -6.70
CA LEU A 168 4.64 -6.42 -6.70
C LEU A 168 3.90 -7.39 -7.64
N GLY A 169 4.35 -7.45 -8.90
CA GLY A 169 3.83 -8.37 -9.91
C GLY A 169 2.61 -7.87 -10.68
N ALA A 170 2.26 -8.60 -11.74
CA ALA A 170 1.28 -8.18 -12.75
C ALA A 170 -0.12 -7.96 -12.18
N VAL A 171 -0.52 -8.76 -11.19
CA VAL A 171 -1.87 -8.67 -10.61
C VAL A 171 -2.01 -7.43 -9.73
N ALA A 172 -0.95 -7.03 -9.02
CA ALA A 172 -0.94 -5.75 -8.31
C ALA A 172 -1.05 -4.57 -9.29
N VAL A 173 -0.40 -4.67 -10.45
CA VAL A 173 -0.50 -3.66 -11.52
C VAL A 173 -1.92 -3.60 -12.09
N GLU A 174 -2.51 -4.74 -12.47
CA GLU A 174 -3.87 -4.80 -12.98
C GLU A 174 -4.87 -4.26 -11.94
N GLY A 175 -4.71 -4.64 -10.68
CA GLY A 175 -5.56 -4.15 -9.58
C GLY A 175 -5.45 -2.65 -9.35
N LEU A 176 -4.26 -2.05 -9.49
CA LEU A 176 -4.06 -0.61 -9.31
C LEU A 176 -4.48 0.21 -10.54
N LEU A 177 -3.91 -0.13 -11.69
CA LEU A 177 -3.98 0.68 -12.92
C LEU A 177 -5.12 0.26 -13.85
N GLY A 178 -5.70 -0.92 -13.66
CA GLY A 178 -6.67 -1.49 -14.61
C GLY A 178 -6.05 -1.86 -15.96
N THR A 179 -4.72 -1.86 -16.07
CA THR A 179 -3.99 -2.17 -17.31
C THR A 179 -3.32 -3.53 -17.21
N ARG A 180 -3.29 -4.23 -18.35
CA ARG A 180 -2.54 -5.48 -18.52
C ARG A 180 -1.34 -5.20 -19.41
N GLY A 181 -0.18 -5.71 -19.02
CA GLY A 181 1.04 -5.60 -19.80
C GLY A 181 2.05 -6.64 -19.35
N THR A 182 3.10 -6.84 -20.15
CA THR A 182 4.13 -7.81 -19.78
C THR A 182 5.02 -7.22 -18.69
N MET A 183 5.32 -8.01 -17.65
CA MET A 183 6.18 -7.53 -16.57
C MET A 183 7.55 -7.07 -17.07
N ARG A 184 8.07 -7.69 -18.15
CA ARG A 184 9.33 -7.32 -18.79
C ARG A 184 9.35 -5.87 -19.29
N GLU A 185 8.22 -5.38 -19.79
CA GLU A 185 8.10 -4.01 -20.32
C GLU A 185 7.77 -2.98 -19.23
N LEU A 186 7.03 -3.41 -18.20
CA LEU A 186 6.52 -2.51 -17.17
C LEU A 186 7.51 -2.26 -16.05
N ARG A 187 8.30 -3.26 -15.67
CA ARG A 187 9.18 -3.20 -14.50
C ARG A 187 10.34 -2.21 -14.67
N GLY A 188 10.81 -1.66 -13.56
CA GLY A 188 11.99 -0.79 -13.53
C GLY A 188 11.82 0.52 -14.27
N ARG A 189 10.56 0.89 -14.57
CA ARG A 189 10.16 2.17 -15.15
C ARG A 189 9.25 2.88 -14.18
N TRP A 190 9.34 4.21 -14.15
CA TRP A 190 8.44 5.03 -13.37
C TRP A 190 7.08 5.15 -14.04
N HIS A 191 6.05 4.80 -13.29
CA HIS A 191 4.65 5.05 -13.61
C HIS A 191 4.08 6.05 -12.60
N SER A 192 2.81 6.39 -12.75
CA SER A 192 2.09 7.26 -11.82
C SER A 192 0.75 6.64 -11.45
N TYR A 193 0.40 6.74 -10.17
CA TYR A 193 -0.92 6.39 -9.65
C TYR A 193 -1.49 7.62 -8.94
N ASN A 194 -2.46 8.29 -9.55
CA ASN A 194 -3.06 9.53 -9.02
C ASN A 194 -2.03 10.60 -8.62
N GLY A 195 -0.94 10.72 -9.37
CA GLY A 195 0.16 11.66 -9.08
C GLY A 195 1.26 11.10 -8.18
N THR A 196 1.03 9.97 -7.50
CA THR A 196 2.05 9.29 -6.70
C THR A 196 2.95 8.44 -7.61
N PRO A 197 4.29 8.62 -7.56
CA PRO A 197 5.22 7.77 -8.29
C PRO A 197 5.03 6.29 -7.97
N LEU A 198 4.95 5.47 -9.01
CA LEU A 198 4.75 4.03 -8.92
C LEU A 198 5.91 3.29 -9.58
N MET A 199 6.64 2.52 -8.77
CA MET A 199 7.61 1.54 -9.27
C MET A 199 6.93 0.18 -9.42
N ILE A 200 7.06 -0.43 -10.59
CA ILE A 200 6.60 -1.80 -10.84
C ILE A 200 7.80 -2.74 -10.76
N THR A 201 7.66 -3.85 -10.03
CA THR A 201 8.69 -4.89 -9.96
C THR A 201 8.07 -6.29 -9.86
N TYR A 202 8.90 -7.33 -9.89
CA TYR A 202 8.42 -8.69 -9.77
C TYR A 202 7.92 -9.01 -8.36
N HIS A 203 6.89 -9.85 -8.29
CA HIS A 203 6.42 -10.37 -7.01
C HIS A 203 7.48 -11.29 -6.37
N PRO A 204 7.73 -11.24 -5.04
CA PRO A 204 8.71 -12.10 -4.39
C PRO A 204 8.50 -13.61 -4.64
N ALA A 205 7.24 -14.06 -4.79
CA ALA A 205 6.95 -15.45 -5.15
C ALA A 205 7.51 -15.88 -6.52
N TYR A 206 7.66 -14.94 -7.47
CA TYR A 206 8.33 -15.21 -8.74
C TYR A 206 9.81 -15.54 -8.52
N LEU A 207 10.50 -14.76 -7.68
CA LEU A 207 11.92 -15.00 -7.34
C LEU A 207 12.15 -16.29 -6.55
N LEU A 208 11.14 -16.77 -5.82
CA LEU A 208 11.23 -18.05 -5.14
C LEU A 208 11.17 -19.23 -6.11
N ARG A 209 10.43 -19.09 -7.22
CA ARG A 209 10.34 -20.09 -8.30
C ARG A 209 11.52 -19.98 -9.27
N ASN A 210 11.95 -18.75 -9.57
CA ASN A 210 13.09 -18.46 -10.44
C ASN A 210 14.23 -17.89 -9.61
N GLN A 211 15.16 -18.76 -9.20
CA GLN A 211 16.25 -18.40 -8.31
C GLN A 211 17.46 -17.76 -9.01
N SER A 212 17.35 -17.47 -10.32
CA SER A 212 18.41 -16.84 -11.11
C SER A 212 18.93 -15.56 -10.44
N PRO A 213 20.26 -15.42 -10.26
CA PRO A 213 20.87 -14.19 -9.78
C PRO A 213 20.46 -12.96 -10.61
N SER A 214 20.31 -13.11 -11.93
CA SER A 214 19.91 -12.01 -12.82
C SER A 214 18.50 -11.49 -12.55
N GLU A 215 17.55 -12.34 -12.17
CA GLU A 215 16.18 -11.91 -11.81
C GLU A 215 16.14 -11.25 -10.44
N LYS A 216 16.94 -11.71 -9.48
CA LYS A 216 17.10 -11.05 -8.18
C LYS A 216 17.75 -9.68 -8.34
N ARG A 217 18.78 -9.59 -9.19
CA ARG A 217 19.48 -8.34 -9.53
C ARG A 217 18.50 -7.31 -10.08
N LYS A 218 17.64 -7.72 -11.03
CA LYS A 218 16.57 -6.89 -11.58
C LYS A 218 15.72 -6.24 -10.48
N VAL A 219 15.11 -7.04 -9.61
CA VAL A 219 14.30 -6.48 -8.50
C VAL A 219 15.11 -5.53 -7.62
N TRP A 220 16.38 -5.85 -7.37
CA TRP A 220 17.25 -4.96 -6.61
C TRP A 220 17.53 -3.62 -7.31
N GLU A 221 17.75 -3.61 -8.62
CA GLU A 221 17.89 -2.36 -9.40
C GLU A 221 16.64 -1.49 -9.31
N ASP A 222 15.45 -2.08 -9.29
CA ASP A 222 14.20 -1.33 -9.10
C ASP A 222 14.16 -0.68 -7.71
N MET A 223 14.65 -1.38 -6.67
CA MET A 223 14.70 -0.83 -5.32
C MET A 223 15.77 0.26 -5.16
N LEU A 224 16.90 0.14 -5.87
CA LEU A 224 17.89 1.21 -5.93
C LEU A 224 17.28 2.48 -6.54
N GLN A 225 16.51 2.36 -7.62
CA GLN A 225 15.79 3.51 -8.20
C GLN A 225 14.80 4.13 -7.19
N VAL A 226 14.08 3.31 -6.42
CA VAL A 226 13.19 3.80 -5.35
C VAL A 226 13.96 4.60 -4.31
N LEU A 227 15.11 4.11 -3.86
CA LEU A 227 15.98 4.83 -2.92
C LEU A 227 16.52 6.13 -3.51
N GLU A 228 16.97 6.12 -4.76
CA GLU A 228 17.43 7.32 -5.48
C GLU A 228 16.33 8.38 -5.57
N ARG A 229 15.09 7.97 -5.87
CA ARG A 229 13.95 8.89 -5.95
C ARG A 229 13.51 9.46 -4.60
N LEU A 230 13.79 8.76 -3.50
CA LEU A 230 13.60 9.29 -2.14
C LEU A 230 14.82 10.07 -1.64
N GLU A 231 15.84 10.26 -2.48
CA GLU A 231 17.10 10.92 -2.11
C GLU A 231 17.78 10.25 -0.91
N ARG A 232 17.57 8.93 -0.74
CA ARG A 232 18.19 8.15 0.32
C ARG A 232 19.63 7.80 -0.06
N PRO A 233 20.58 7.85 0.88
CA PRO A 233 21.96 7.48 0.59
C PRO A 233 22.05 5.99 0.22
N ILE A 234 22.78 5.70 -0.86
CA ILE A 234 23.03 4.33 -1.34
C ILE A 234 24.52 4.06 -1.22
N THR A 235 24.85 3.08 -0.39
CA THR A 235 26.23 2.63 -0.18
C THR A 235 26.76 1.86 -1.39
N GLU A 236 28.08 1.80 -1.55
CA GLU A 236 28.72 0.98 -2.59
C GLU A 236 28.36 -0.51 -2.44
N LYS A 237 28.28 -1.01 -1.20
CA LYS A 237 27.80 -2.37 -0.89
C LYS A 237 26.38 -2.61 -1.43
N GLN A 238 25.49 -1.63 -1.31
CA GLN A 238 24.15 -1.73 -1.88
C GLN A 238 24.18 -1.73 -3.40
N ARG A 239 25.00 -0.89 -4.05
CA ARG A 239 25.13 -0.91 -5.52
C ARG A 239 25.62 -2.26 -6.05
N ASN A 240 26.55 -2.89 -5.32
CA ASN A 240 27.24 -4.12 -5.72
C ASN A 240 26.59 -5.41 -5.17
N TYR A 241 25.43 -5.35 -4.51
CA TYR A 241 24.86 -6.52 -3.78
C TYR A 241 24.67 -7.79 -4.64
N PHE A 242 24.51 -7.65 -5.96
CA PHE A 242 24.33 -8.75 -6.91
C PHE A 242 25.28 -8.67 -8.13
N LEU A 243 26.39 -7.95 -8.00
CA LEU A 243 27.53 -8.01 -8.93
C LEU A 243 28.54 -9.03 -8.42
#